data_AF-A0A644X056-F1
#
_entry.id   AF-A0A644X056-F1
#
_cell.length_a   1.000
_cell.length_b   1.000
_cell.length_c   1.000
_cell.angle_alpha   90.00
_cell.angle_beta   90.00
_cell.angle_gamma   90.00
#
_symmetry.space_group_name_H-M   'P 1'
#
loop_
_entity.id
_entity.type
_entity.pdbx_description
1 polymer ?
#
loop_
_entity_poly.entity_id
_entity_poly.type
_entity_poly.pdbx_seq_one_letter_code
_entity_poly.pdbx_strand_id
1 'polypeptide(L)'
;MANLDKSRAEKIAVDNGGLYTLTAYSKSLKQMVRLVIWYSKDSKKPKLFFSTNPHMSGKDVIEYYRTRFQIEFCFRDAKSFTGLMQSQARDVSKLSFNFNASLTSVNLAKVLAKEKGIPFSMASCKTMIHNAYLLERFICVSGIKPNRRLNDKLVKELIEFAASAA
;
A
#
# COMPACT_ATOMS: atom_id res chain seq x y z
N MET A 1 -29.23 -13.88 15.18
CA MET A 1 -29.50 -12.82 14.19
C MET A 1 -30.79 -13.20 13.50
N ALA A 2 -31.84 -12.38 13.61
CA ALA A 2 -33.05 -12.58 12.84
C ALA A 2 -32.68 -12.72 11.35
N ASN A 3 -33.32 -13.63 10.63
CA ASN A 3 -33.07 -13.82 9.21
C ASN A 3 -33.28 -12.48 8.49
N LEU A 4 -32.21 -11.94 7.89
CA LEU A 4 -32.34 -10.73 7.07
C LEU A 4 -33.36 -11.02 5.96
N ASP A 5 -34.36 -10.15 5.83
CA ASP A 5 -35.26 -10.16 4.69
C ASP A 5 -34.48 -9.78 3.43
N LYS A 6 -34.44 -10.71 2.47
CA LYS A 6 -33.72 -10.58 1.19
C LYS A 6 -34.66 -10.29 0.03
N SER A 7 -35.97 -10.20 0.26
CA SER A 7 -36.98 -9.98 -0.79
C SER A 7 -36.72 -8.72 -1.60
N ARG A 8 -36.13 -7.70 -0.97
CA ARG A 8 -35.81 -6.39 -1.58
C ARG A 8 -34.38 -6.29 -2.11
N ALA A 9 -33.62 -7.39 -2.06
CA ALA A 9 -32.22 -7.41 -2.48
C ALA A 9 -32.06 -8.24 -3.75
N GLU A 10 -31.33 -7.67 -4.71
CA GLU A 10 -30.92 -8.36 -5.92
C GLU A 10 -29.78 -9.33 -5.58
N LYS A 11 -29.90 -10.59 -5.99
CA LYS A 11 -28.86 -11.60 -5.81
C LYS A 11 -27.93 -11.60 -7.01
N ILE A 12 -26.63 -11.46 -6.75
CA ILE A 12 -25.58 -11.51 -7.77
C ILE A 12 -24.89 -12.87 -7.72
N ALA A 13 -24.70 -13.49 -8.89
CA ALA A 13 -23.97 -14.74 -9.02
C ALA A 13 -22.47 -14.55 -8.72
N VAL A 14 -21.95 -15.38 -7.81
CA VAL A 14 -20.55 -15.41 -7.35
C VAL A 14 -20.14 -16.84 -7.01
N ASP A 15 -18.88 -17.19 -7.23
CA ASP A 15 -18.39 -18.58 -7.16
C ASP A 15 -18.39 -19.15 -5.73
N ASN A 16 -18.18 -18.30 -4.72
CA ASN A 16 -17.89 -18.74 -3.36
C ASN A 16 -18.70 -18.02 -2.27
N GLY A 17 -20.03 -18.05 -2.41
CA GLY A 17 -20.92 -17.51 -1.39
C GLY A 17 -22.25 -17.03 -1.93
N GLY A 18 -22.88 -16.13 -1.18
CA GLY A 18 -24.05 -15.38 -1.62
C GLY A 18 -23.76 -13.89 -1.59
N LEU A 19 -23.92 -13.23 -2.72
CA LEU A 19 -23.80 -11.78 -2.83
C LEU A 19 -25.19 -11.18 -3.07
N TYR A 20 -25.58 -10.24 -2.22
CA TYR A 20 -26.84 -9.51 -2.33
C TYR A 20 -26.57 -8.02 -2.38
N THR A 21 -27.33 -7.29 -3.17
CA THR A 21 -27.22 -5.85 -3.27
C THR A 21 -28.59 -5.18 -3.24
N LEU A 22 -28.65 -3.99 -2.68
CA LEU A 22 -29.82 -3.12 -2.73
C LEU A 22 -29.39 -1.67 -2.64
N THR A 23 -30.27 -0.77 -3.05
CA THR A 23 -30.12 0.66 -2.76
C THR A 23 -30.89 0.98 -1.48
N ALA A 24 -30.23 1.64 -0.54
CA ALA A 24 -30.82 2.01 0.75
C ALA A 24 -30.48 3.46 1.09
N TYR A 25 -31.38 4.14 1.81
CA TYR A 25 -31.08 5.47 2.34
C TYR A 25 -30.25 5.37 3.61
N SER A 26 -29.05 5.96 3.63
CA SER A 26 -28.21 6.06 4.82
C SER A 26 -28.59 7.28 5.65
N LYS A 27 -29.16 7.08 6.86
CA LYS A 27 -29.53 8.18 7.75
C LYS A 27 -28.33 9.03 8.16
N SER A 28 -27.19 8.41 8.46
CA SER A 28 -25.98 9.11 8.91
C SER A 28 -25.34 9.95 7.78
N LEU A 29 -25.39 9.46 6.54
CA LEU A 29 -24.81 10.16 5.38
C LEU A 29 -25.83 11.04 4.63
N LYS A 30 -27.12 10.98 5.02
CA LYS A 30 -28.25 11.70 4.41
C LYS A 30 -28.33 11.53 2.88
N GLN A 31 -28.07 10.33 2.38
CA GLN A 31 -28.05 10.05 0.94
C GLN A 31 -28.35 8.58 0.63
N MET A 32 -28.69 8.28 -0.62
CA MET A 32 -28.83 6.92 -1.13
C MET A 32 -27.45 6.27 -1.27
N VAL A 33 -27.32 5.03 -0.81
CA VAL A 33 -26.11 4.23 -0.91
C VAL A 33 -26.41 2.88 -1.55
N ARG A 34 -25.42 2.35 -2.25
CA ARG A 34 -25.40 0.96 -2.69
C ARG A 34 -24.95 0.10 -1.52
N LEU A 35 -25.84 -0.70 -0.94
CA LEU A 35 -25.51 -1.66 0.11
C LEU A 35 -25.23 -3.03 -0.51
N VAL A 36 -24.21 -3.70 0.03
CA VAL A 36 -23.75 -5.00 -0.42
C VAL A 36 -23.56 -5.93 0.77
N ILE A 37 -24.16 -7.11 0.69
CA ILE A 37 -24.16 -8.12 1.74
C ILE A 37 -23.45 -9.36 1.21
N TRP A 38 -22.31 -9.68 1.80
CA TRP A 38 -21.50 -10.85 1.44
C TRP A 38 -21.67 -11.96 2.47
N TYR A 39 -22.18 -13.10 2.02
CA TYR A 39 -22.21 -14.35 2.78
C TYR A 39 -21.07 -15.24 2.30
N SER A 40 -20.03 -15.38 3.11
CA SER A 40 -18.94 -16.33 2.85
C SER A 40 -19.37 -17.73 3.27
N LYS A 41 -18.91 -18.77 2.58
CA LYS A 41 -19.09 -20.16 3.03
C LYS A 41 -18.40 -20.41 4.39
N ASP A 42 -17.26 -19.76 4.61
CA ASP A 42 -16.40 -19.99 5.79
C ASP A 42 -16.78 -19.17 7.03
N SER A 43 -17.75 -18.24 6.93
CA SER A 43 -18.07 -17.34 8.04
C SER A 43 -19.55 -17.40 8.39
N LYS A 44 -19.83 -17.61 9.69
CA LYS A 44 -21.20 -17.59 10.22
C LYS A 44 -21.86 -16.20 10.20
N LYS A 45 -21.09 -15.12 10.02
CA LYS A 45 -21.60 -13.74 10.00
C LYS A 45 -21.47 -13.13 8.60
N PRO A 46 -22.55 -12.53 8.04
CA PRO A 46 -22.44 -11.78 6.80
C PRO A 46 -21.55 -10.53 6.99
N LYS A 47 -20.82 -10.18 5.94
CA LYS A 47 -20.08 -8.91 5.86
C LYS A 47 -20.90 -7.87 5.10
N LEU A 48 -20.89 -6.64 5.58
CA LEU A 48 -21.58 -5.52 4.96
C LEU A 48 -20.56 -4.56 4.35
N PHE A 49 -20.81 -4.15 3.11
CA PHE A 49 -20.05 -3.16 2.38
C PHE A 49 -21.01 -2.14 1.79
N PHE A 50 -20.58 -0.91 1.54
CA PHE A 50 -21.43 0.07 0.88
C PHE A 50 -20.64 1.05 0.01
N SER A 51 -21.32 1.65 -0.96
CA SER A 51 -20.78 2.75 -1.76
C SER A 51 -21.77 3.93 -1.75
N THR A 52 -21.24 5.15 -1.70
CA THR A 52 -22.03 6.38 -1.87
C THR A 52 -22.48 6.60 -3.31
N ASN A 53 -21.96 5.83 -4.27
CA ASN A 53 -22.50 5.76 -5.62
C ASN A 53 -23.59 4.67 -5.68
N PRO A 54 -24.89 5.02 -5.68
CA PRO A 54 -25.97 4.03 -5.71
C PRO A 54 -26.02 3.21 -7.01
N HIS A 55 -25.40 3.69 -8.09
CA HIS A 55 -25.38 3.04 -9.40
C HIS A 55 -24.21 2.06 -9.56
N MET A 56 -23.25 2.03 -8.63
CA MET A 56 -22.13 1.10 -8.66
C MET A 56 -22.63 -0.34 -8.54
N SER A 57 -22.04 -1.27 -9.31
CA SER A 57 -22.42 -2.68 -9.21
C SER A 57 -21.98 -3.28 -7.87
N GLY A 58 -22.71 -4.27 -7.35
CA GLY A 58 -22.34 -4.93 -6.10
C GLY A 58 -20.98 -5.66 -6.18
N LYS A 59 -20.56 -6.08 -7.39
CA LYS A 59 -19.24 -6.70 -7.62
C LYS A 59 -18.13 -5.67 -7.47
N ASP A 60 -18.27 -4.50 -8.10
CA ASP A 60 -17.26 -3.44 -8.04
C ASP A 60 -17.09 -2.91 -6.62
N VAL A 61 -18.17 -2.79 -5.85
CA VAL A 61 -18.07 -2.43 -4.42
C VAL A 61 -17.14 -3.40 -3.70
N ILE A 62 -17.31 -4.72 -3.88
CA ILE A 62 -16.44 -5.71 -3.25
C ILE A 62 -15.01 -5.62 -3.77
N GLU A 63 -14.82 -5.48 -5.08
CA GLU A 63 -13.53 -5.29 -5.73
C GLU A 63 -12.75 -4.13 -5.06
N TYR A 64 -13.38 -2.96 -4.93
CA TYR A 64 -12.78 -1.80 -4.26
C TYR A 64 -12.48 -2.04 -2.79
N TYR A 65 -13.36 -2.72 -2.05
CA TYR A 65 -13.06 -3.05 -0.65
C TYR A 65 -11.92 -4.05 -0.51
N ARG A 66 -11.69 -4.93 -1.49
CA ARG A 66 -10.53 -5.83 -1.51
C ARG A 66 -9.22 -5.08 -1.74
N THR A 67 -9.23 -4.03 -2.57
CA THR A 67 -8.03 -3.20 -2.77
C THR A 67 -7.70 -2.31 -1.57
N ARG A 68 -8.64 -2.08 -0.65
CA ARG A 68 -8.42 -1.26 0.56
C ARG A 68 -7.18 -1.67 1.37
N PHE A 69 -6.86 -2.96 1.42
CA PHE A 69 -5.70 -3.44 2.17
C PHE A 69 -4.36 -2.91 1.62
N GLN A 70 -4.35 -2.39 0.39
CA GLN A 70 -3.14 -1.80 -0.20
C GLN A 70 -2.57 -0.64 0.64
N ILE A 71 -3.43 0.12 1.34
CA ILE A 71 -2.98 1.23 2.19
C ILE A 71 -2.11 0.75 3.37
N GLU A 72 -2.35 -0.47 3.87
CA GLU A 72 -1.61 -1.04 4.98
C GLU A 72 -0.14 -1.29 4.61
N PHE A 73 0.14 -1.59 3.34
CA PHE A 73 1.52 -1.73 2.86
C PHE A 73 2.27 -0.40 2.93
N CYS A 74 1.63 0.73 2.62
CA CYS A 74 2.26 2.05 2.76
C CYS A 74 2.68 2.32 4.21
N PHE A 75 1.82 2.03 5.18
CA PHE A 75 2.15 2.21 6.59
C PHE A 75 3.19 1.22 7.10
N ARG A 76 3.13 -0.04 6.66
CA ARG A 76 4.13 -1.05 6.98
C ARG A 76 5.51 -0.61 6.50
N ASP A 77 5.62 -0.24 5.23
CA ASP A 77 6.88 0.19 4.62
C ASP A 77 7.44 1.44 5.32
N ALA A 78 6.56 2.41 5.63
CA ALA A 78 6.99 3.63 6.30
C ALA A 78 7.51 3.36 7.73
N LYS A 79 6.83 2.50 8.49
CA LYS A 79 7.26 2.09 9.84
C LYS A 79 8.60 1.35 9.81
N SER A 80 8.74 0.41 8.87
CA SER A 80 9.92 -0.46 8.80
C SER A 80 11.15 0.22 8.21
N PHE A 81 10.98 1.07 7.19
CA PHE A 81 12.10 1.51 6.36
C PHE A 81 12.38 3.02 6.42
N THR A 82 11.35 3.86 6.59
CA THR A 82 11.49 5.33 6.49
C THR A 82 11.23 6.07 7.81
N GLY A 83 11.23 5.36 8.94
CA GLY A 83 11.28 5.99 10.27
C GLY A 83 9.97 6.61 10.76
N LEU A 84 8.81 6.15 10.29
CA LEU A 84 7.51 6.74 10.64
C LEU A 84 7.29 6.86 12.16
N MET A 85 7.78 5.87 12.91
CA MET A 85 7.62 5.75 14.36
C MET A 85 8.92 6.02 15.14
N GLN A 86 9.98 6.51 14.47
CA GLN A 86 11.31 6.65 15.09
C GLN A 86 11.56 8.05 15.70
N SER A 87 10.78 9.06 15.30
CA SER A 87 10.94 10.41 15.86
C SER A 87 10.53 10.45 17.33
N GLN A 88 11.42 10.96 18.18
CA GLN A 88 11.19 11.21 19.60
C GLN A 88 10.95 12.70 19.90
N ALA A 89 10.67 13.50 18.87
CA ALA A 89 10.38 14.92 19.04
C ALA A 89 9.12 15.12 19.91
N ARG A 90 9.15 16.14 20.76
CA ARG A 90 7.99 16.55 21.59
C ARG A 90 7.23 17.73 21.01
N ASP A 91 7.73 18.30 19.92
CA ASP A 91 7.12 19.40 19.21
C ASP A 91 6.22 18.88 18.08
N VAL A 92 4.99 19.40 18.01
CA VAL A 92 3.97 18.96 17.03
C VAL A 92 4.44 19.19 15.60
N SER A 93 5.05 20.34 15.31
CA SER A 93 5.50 20.65 13.94
C SER A 93 6.62 19.72 13.47
N LYS A 94 7.54 19.36 14.38
CA LYS A 94 8.62 18.40 14.11
C LYS A 94 8.08 16.99 13.88
N LEU A 95 7.07 16.57 14.63
CA LEU A 95 6.39 15.29 14.41
C LEU A 95 5.65 15.28 13.07
N SER A 96 4.88 16.33 12.76
CA SER A 96 4.19 16.47 11.46
C SER A 96 5.17 16.41 10.28
N PHE A 97 6.32 17.10 10.40
CA PHE A 97 7.37 17.04 9.40
C PHE A 97 7.90 15.61 9.22
N ASN A 98 8.22 14.91 10.32
CA ASN A 98 8.71 13.52 10.26
C ASN A 98 7.70 12.57 9.58
N PHE A 99 6.42 12.67 9.95
CA PHE A 99 5.38 11.81 9.35
C PHE A 99 5.25 12.05 7.84
N ASN A 100 5.23 13.31 7.42
CA ASN A 100 5.16 13.68 6.01
C ASN A 100 6.41 13.20 5.26
N ALA A 101 7.61 13.47 5.78
CA ALA A 101 8.87 13.03 5.16
C ALA A 101 8.93 11.50 5.02
N SER A 102 8.53 10.77 6.06
CA SER A 102 8.51 9.31 6.08
C SER A 102 7.57 8.71 5.02
N LEU A 103 6.32 9.19 4.95
CA LEU A 103 5.33 8.72 3.97
C LEU A 103 5.68 9.16 2.54
N THR A 104 6.15 10.40 2.36
CA THR A 104 6.63 10.90 1.06
C THR A 104 7.78 10.05 0.54
N SER A 105 8.71 9.62 1.41
CA SER A 105 9.83 8.77 1.00
C SER A 105 9.37 7.43 0.42
N VAL A 106 8.30 6.83 0.96
CA VAL A 106 7.70 5.60 0.39
C VAL A 106 7.12 5.88 -1.00
N ASN A 107 6.40 7.00 -1.16
CA ASN A 107 5.82 7.38 -2.45
C ASN A 107 6.90 7.64 -3.51
N LEU A 108 7.97 8.35 -3.15
CA LEU A 108 9.10 8.60 -4.06
C LEU A 108 9.76 7.29 -4.49
N ALA A 109 9.99 6.35 -3.57
CA ALA A 109 10.54 5.04 -3.90
C ALA A 109 9.63 4.26 -4.87
N LYS A 110 8.31 4.32 -4.69
CA LYS A 110 7.33 3.69 -5.61
C LYS A 110 7.35 4.32 -6.99
N VAL A 111 7.38 5.66 -7.07
CA VAL A 111 7.45 6.39 -8.35
C VAL A 111 8.75 6.05 -9.08
N LEU A 112 9.89 6.08 -8.39
CA LEU A 112 11.18 5.71 -8.97
C LEU A 112 11.18 4.26 -9.50
N ALA A 113 10.65 3.30 -8.73
CA ALA A 113 10.55 1.92 -9.19
C ALA A 113 9.69 1.80 -10.45
N LYS A 114 8.55 2.51 -10.48
CA LYS A 114 7.65 2.56 -11.64
C LYS A 114 8.33 3.19 -12.87
N GLU A 115 9.00 4.32 -12.71
CA GLU A 115 9.72 5.01 -13.79
C GLU A 115 10.86 4.17 -14.37
N LYS A 116 11.52 3.37 -13.52
CA LYS A 116 12.58 2.44 -13.93
C LYS A 116 12.06 1.10 -14.44
N GLY A 117 10.76 0.83 -14.34
CA GLY A 117 10.16 -0.44 -14.74
C GLY A 117 10.64 -1.63 -13.89
N ILE A 118 11.04 -1.40 -12.64
CA ILE A 118 11.54 -2.45 -11.74
C ILE A 118 10.47 -2.87 -10.72
N PRO A 119 10.46 -4.14 -10.26
CA PRO A 119 9.63 -4.56 -9.14
C PRO A 119 9.90 -3.71 -7.89
N PHE A 120 8.83 -3.27 -7.23
CA PHE A 120 8.94 -2.44 -6.03
C PHE A 120 9.11 -3.29 -4.77
N SER A 121 10.20 -3.04 -4.04
CA SER A 121 10.39 -3.45 -2.65
C SER A 121 11.05 -2.31 -1.89
N MET A 122 10.40 -1.84 -0.83
CA MET A 122 10.96 -0.77 0.00
C MET A 122 12.28 -1.20 0.67
N ALA A 123 12.40 -2.49 1.02
CA ALA A 123 13.63 -3.06 1.55
C ALA A 123 14.77 -2.96 0.52
N SER A 124 14.51 -3.37 -0.71
CA SER A 124 15.51 -3.36 -1.79
C SER A 124 15.91 -1.93 -2.16
N CYS A 125 14.95 -1.01 -2.25
CA CYS A 125 15.24 0.41 -2.45
C CYS A 125 16.15 0.97 -1.35
N LYS A 126 15.85 0.68 -0.08
CA LYS A 126 16.67 1.12 1.06
C LYS A 126 18.07 0.51 0.99
N THR A 127 18.19 -0.78 0.71
CA THR A 127 19.49 -1.47 0.57
C THR A 127 20.33 -0.84 -0.53
N MET A 128 19.77 -0.60 -1.72
CA MET A 128 20.51 0.01 -2.83
C MET A 128 21.02 1.41 -2.49
N ILE A 129 20.17 2.25 -1.89
CA ILE A 129 20.56 3.60 -1.46
C ILE A 129 21.65 3.53 -0.37
N HIS A 130 21.52 2.61 0.57
CA HIS A 130 22.50 2.41 1.63
C HIS A 130 23.85 1.93 1.09
N ASN A 131 23.86 0.97 0.17
CA ASN A 131 25.08 0.47 -0.47
C ASN A 131 25.77 1.56 -1.29
N ALA A 132 25.00 2.33 -2.06
CA ALA A 132 25.53 3.47 -2.81
C ALA A 132 26.21 4.48 -1.88
N TYR A 133 25.58 4.79 -0.75
CA TYR A 133 26.16 5.66 0.27
C TYR A 133 27.44 5.07 0.87
N LEU A 134 27.45 3.80 1.28
CA LEU A 134 28.65 3.16 1.84
C LEU A 134 29.81 3.13 0.84
N LEU A 135 29.53 2.83 -0.43
CA LEU A 135 30.53 2.81 -1.49
C LEU A 135 31.12 4.20 -1.74
N GLU A 136 30.26 5.22 -1.81
CA GLU A 136 30.70 6.62 -1.94
C GLU A 136 31.59 7.03 -0.76
N ARG A 137 31.18 6.70 0.48
CA ARG A 137 31.97 6.97 1.68
C ARG A 137 33.31 6.27 1.67
N PHE A 138 33.35 4.99 1.29
CA PHE A 138 34.58 4.21 1.19
C PHE A 138 35.55 4.84 0.19
N ILE A 139 35.08 5.16 -1.02
CA ILE A 139 35.91 5.77 -2.07
C ILE A 139 36.45 7.12 -1.60
N CYS A 140 35.58 7.97 -1.05
CA CYS A 140 35.96 9.30 -0.56
C CYS A 140 37.05 9.23 0.52
N VAL A 141 36.90 8.35 1.51
CA VAL A 141 37.89 8.19 2.58
C VAL A 141 39.18 7.51 2.10
N SER A 142 39.10 6.60 1.13
CA SER A 142 40.28 5.91 0.59
C SER A 142 41.23 6.83 -0.21
N GLY A 143 40.74 7.99 -0.66
CA GLY A 143 41.49 8.88 -1.56
C GLY A 143 41.67 8.32 -2.98
N ILE A 144 41.08 7.16 -3.29
CA ILE A 144 41.19 6.51 -4.60
C ILE A 144 40.24 7.22 -5.58
N LYS A 145 40.75 7.55 -6.77
CA LYS A 145 39.91 7.99 -7.89
C LYS A 145 39.50 6.78 -8.74
N PRO A 146 38.25 6.31 -8.65
CA PRO A 146 37.83 5.11 -9.39
C PRO A 146 37.88 5.34 -10.89
N ASN A 147 38.37 4.34 -11.63
CA ASN A 147 38.33 4.36 -13.08
C ASN A 147 36.90 4.10 -13.55
N ARG A 148 36.22 5.15 -14.03
CA ARG A 148 34.81 5.10 -14.43
C ARG A 148 34.50 4.05 -15.50
N ARG A 149 35.44 3.70 -16.39
CA ARG A 149 35.19 2.71 -17.45
C ARG A 149 35.34 1.29 -16.95
N LEU A 150 36.39 1.02 -16.16
CA LEU A 150 36.68 -0.32 -15.67
C LEU A 150 35.75 -0.71 -14.51
N ASN A 151 35.39 0.25 -13.66
CA ASN A 151 34.68 -0.03 -12.42
C ASN A 151 33.15 0.08 -12.54
N ASP A 152 32.60 0.58 -13.65
CA ASP A 152 31.15 0.84 -13.78
C ASP A 152 30.28 -0.38 -13.46
N LYS A 153 30.68 -1.55 -13.98
CA LYS A 153 29.98 -2.82 -13.72
C LYS A 153 30.04 -3.19 -12.24
N LEU A 154 31.22 -3.16 -11.63
CA LEU A 154 31.41 -3.52 -10.22
C LEU A 154 30.66 -2.56 -9.28
N VAL A 155 30.62 -1.27 -9.62
CA VAL A 155 29.87 -0.26 -8.85
C VAL A 155 28.38 -0.58 -8.86
N LYS A 156 27.81 -0.94 -10.02
CA LYS A 156 26.40 -1.34 -10.12
C LYS A 156 26.11 -2.61 -9.32
N GLU A 157 26.96 -3.63 -9.46
CA GLU A 157 26.84 -4.89 -8.69
C GLU A 157 26.90 -4.65 -7.17
N LEU A 158 27.78 -3.75 -6.71
CA LEU A 158 27.87 -3.40 -5.29
C LEU A 158 26.66 -2.60 -4.80
N ILE A 159 26.09 -1.72 -5.62
CA ILE A 159 24.85 -1.01 -5.28
C ILE A 159 23.69 -2.01 -5.14
N GLU A 160 23.58 -2.97 -6.05
CA GLU A 160 22.52 -3.98 -6.05
C GLU A 160 22.77 -5.13 -5.06
N PHE A 161 23.94 -5.17 -4.41
CA PHE A 161 24.31 -6.22 -3.49
C PHE A 161 23.28 -6.40 -2.37
N ALA A 162 22.78 -7.64 -2.21
CA ALA A 162 21.73 -7.99 -1.24
C ALA A 162 20.38 -7.26 -1.42
N ALA A 163 20.19 -6.49 -2.49
CA ALA A 163 18.87 -6.07 -2.93
C ALA A 163 18.21 -7.27 -3.60
N SER A 164 17.32 -7.97 -2.90
CA SER A 164 16.53 -9.04 -3.49
C SER A 164 15.53 -8.47 -4.49
N ALA A 165 15.32 -9.15 -5.62
CA ALA A 165 14.13 -8.90 -6.43
C ALA A 165 12.89 -9.13 -5.55
N ALA A 166 11.96 -8.18 -5.60
CA ALA A 166 10.66 -8.28 -4.93
C ALA A 166 9.78 -9.33 -5.64
#